data_AF-A0A9D6S680-F1
#
_entry.id   AF-A0A9D6S680-F1
#
_cell.length_a   1.000
_cell.length_b   1.000
_cell.length_c   1.000
_cell.angle_alpha   90.00
_cell.angle_beta   90.00
_cell.angle_gamma   90.00
#
_symmetry.space_group_name_H-M   'P 1'
#
loop_
_entity.id
_entity.type
_entity.pdbx_description
1 polymer ?
#
loop_
_entity_poly.entity_id
_entity_poly.type
_entity_poly.pdbx_seq_one_letter_code
_entity_poly.pdbx_strand_id
1 'polypeptide(L)'
;MLERTFIQKWRTFLSIIFSPGSIIPFILSALCLFLAISVFTGALSSLLSIFASILTAIAGFFVKEDWDRVQGNTMLEKKGRSAIRNLGSIEQQIIQIRNWIKNFLGSKNITERELKEIDRHLTTTQMNIKSGLEDWIDIVPELKKKEEFAKKYQETLEANMEELLKKEAELLKIGETNKELKVQLEKRIKELEKRVQELKSEQSNVFGGLMPSTSPYSFVTISPSGSGTLSNLLPKTCSICGKVYKDDNSPTISLNDVCPECKRRGRD
;
A
#
# COMPACT_ATOMS: atom_id res chain seq x y z
N MET A 1 -23.97 18.70 -33.70
CA MET A 1 -23.13 18.26 -32.55
C MET A 1 -21.64 18.18 -32.93
N LEU A 2 -21.28 17.60 -34.08
CA LEU A 2 -19.89 17.55 -34.59
C LEU A 2 -19.21 18.91 -34.77
N GLU A 3 -19.94 19.93 -35.22
CA GLU A 3 -19.35 21.24 -35.52
C GLU A 3 -18.89 21.97 -34.25
N ARG A 4 -19.63 21.81 -33.14
CA ARG A 4 -19.26 22.39 -31.84
C ARG A 4 -17.99 21.75 -31.27
N THR A 5 -17.80 20.44 -31.46
CA THR A 5 -16.59 19.75 -30.97
C THR A 5 -15.36 20.08 -31.80
N PHE A 6 -15.52 20.33 -33.11
CA PHE A 6 -14.44 20.76 -33.98
C PHE A 6 -13.93 22.17 -33.64
N ILE A 7 -14.85 23.14 -33.52
CA ILE A 7 -14.50 24.53 -33.14
C ILE A 7 -13.80 24.56 -31.78
N GLN A 8 -14.28 23.75 -30.83
CA GLN A 8 -13.68 23.68 -29.51
C GLN A 8 -12.25 23.12 -29.55
N LYS A 9 -11.98 22.08 -30.35
CA LYS A 9 -10.62 21.55 -30.53
C LYS A 9 -9.66 22.58 -31.12
N TRP A 10 -10.09 23.33 -32.13
CA TRP A 10 -9.28 24.39 -32.73
C TRP A 10 -9.05 25.56 -31.77
N ARG A 11 -10.06 25.95 -30.99
CA ARG A 11 -9.91 26.98 -29.96
C ARG A 11 -8.87 26.57 -28.91
N THR A 12 -8.91 25.31 -28.48
CA THR A 12 -7.93 24.77 -27.53
C THR A 12 -6.53 24.73 -28.13
N PHE A 13 -6.38 24.27 -29.37
CA PHE A 13 -5.11 24.26 -30.09
C PHE A 13 -4.51 25.67 -30.24
N LEU A 14 -5.32 26.65 -30.67
CA LEU A 14 -4.90 28.04 -30.77
C LEU A 14 -4.53 28.61 -29.40
N SER A 15 -5.31 28.31 -28.35
CA SER A 15 -4.99 28.75 -26.99
C SER A 15 -3.63 28.22 -26.50
N ILE A 16 -3.21 27.05 -26.97
CA ILE A 16 -1.90 26.46 -26.63
C ILE A 16 -0.77 27.15 -27.42
N ILE A 17 -0.97 27.41 -28.71
CA ILE A 17 0.02 28.12 -29.56
C ILE A 17 0.22 29.57 -29.13
N PHE A 18 -0.84 30.22 -28.64
CA PHE A 18 -0.80 31.59 -28.14
C PHE A 18 -0.51 31.65 -26.63
N SER A 19 -0.05 30.55 -26.02
CA SER A 19 0.36 30.57 -24.63
C SER A 19 1.61 31.45 -24.46
N PRO A 20 1.77 32.17 -23.34
CA PRO A 20 2.94 33.04 -23.13
C PRO A 20 4.28 32.31 -23.30
N GLY A 21 4.34 31.02 -22.92
CA GLY A 21 5.54 30.20 -23.05
C GLY A 21 5.91 29.84 -24.50
N SER A 22 4.93 29.67 -25.38
CA SER A 22 5.16 29.31 -26.79
C SER A 22 5.24 30.53 -27.71
N ILE A 23 4.47 31.59 -27.46
CA ILE A 23 4.38 32.75 -28.35
C ILE A 23 5.66 33.60 -28.36
N ILE A 24 6.32 33.76 -27.22
CA ILE A 24 7.55 34.54 -27.10
C ILE A 24 8.68 33.96 -27.97
N PRO A 25 9.01 32.65 -27.87
CA PRO A 25 10.02 32.06 -28.74
C PRO A 25 9.60 32.01 -30.22
N PHE A 26 8.30 31.91 -30.54
CA PHE A 26 7.82 32.05 -31.93
C PHE A 26 8.09 33.43 -32.51
N ILE A 27 7.76 34.50 -31.77
CA ILE A 27 8.00 35.88 -32.20
C ILE A 27 9.51 36.12 -32.36
N LEU A 28 10.31 35.66 -31.41
CA LEU A 28 11.75 35.85 -31.44
C LEU A 28 12.40 35.06 -32.59
N SER A 29 11.93 33.83 -32.87
CA SER A 29 12.35 33.04 -34.02
C SER A 29 12.01 33.74 -35.35
N ALA A 30 10.79 34.28 -35.47
CA ALA A 30 10.37 35.03 -36.65
C ALA A 30 11.21 36.30 -36.84
N LEU A 31 11.53 37.01 -35.75
CA LEU A 31 12.43 38.16 -35.78
C LEU A 31 13.84 37.76 -36.23
N CYS A 32 14.40 36.67 -35.69
CA CYS A 32 15.71 36.15 -36.08
C CYS A 32 15.75 35.79 -37.57
N LEU A 33 14.72 35.10 -38.09
CA LEU A 33 14.62 34.77 -39.52
C LEU A 33 14.48 36.02 -40.39
N PHE A 34 13.65 36.97 -39.98
CA PHE A 34 13.48 38.23 -40.69
C PHE A 34 14.80 39.02 -40.78
N LEU A 35 15.53 39.10 -39.67
CA LEU A 35 16.85 39.73 -39.64
C LEU A 35 17.88 38.93 -40.44
N ALA A 36 17.82 37.59 -40.43
CA ALA A 36 18.71 36.75 -41.21
C ALA A 36 18.55 36.97 -42.72
N ILE A 37 17.31 37.20 -43.18
CA ILE A 37 17.01 37.53 -44.58
C ILE A 37 17.44 38.96 -44.92
N SER A 38 17.27 39.90 -43.99
CA SER A 38 17.55 41.31 -44.21
C SER A 38 19.04 41.65 -44.17
N VAL A 39 19.84 40.91 -43.39
CA VAL A 39 21.28 41.14 -43.28
C VAL A 39 22.03 40.30 -44.33
N PHE A 40 22.52 40.96 -45.37
CA PHE A 40 23.23 40.34 -46.52
C PHE A 40 24.59 39.68 -46.19
N THR A 41 25.11 39.82 -44.97
CA THR A 41 26.41 39.21 -44.59
C THR A 41 26.21 37.75 -44.16
N GLY A 42 26.80 36.81 -44.91
CA GLY A 42 26.53 35.38 -44.77
C GLY A 42 26.76 34.76 -43.38
N ALA A 43 27.77 35.21 -42.64
CA ALA A 43 28.07 34.67 -41.30
C ALA A 43 26.99 35.01 -40.26
N LEU A 44 26.52 36.27 -40.22
CA LEU A 44 25.49 36.72 -39.30
C LEU A 44 24.11 36.10 -39.64
N SER A 45 23.79 36.01 -40.93
CA SER A 45 22.57 35.36 -41.42
C SER A 45 22.50 33.88 -41.02
N SER A 46 23.63 33.17 -41.14
CA SER A 46 23.74 31.76 -40.73
C SER A 46 23.54 31.59 -39.22
N LEU A 47 24.17 32.45 -38.42
CA LEU A 47 24.05 32.43 -36.96
C LEU A 47 22.62 32.74 -36.50
N LEU A 48 21.96 33.74 -37.09
CA LEU A 48 20.55 34.06 -36.81
C LEU A 48 19.60 32.91 -37.19
N SER A 49 19.89 32.20 -38.28
CA SER A 49 19.11 31.02 -38.68
C SER A 49 19.25 29.86 -37.69
N ILE A 50 20.45 29.66 -37.15
CA ILE A 50 20.69 28.69 -36.06
C ILE A 50 19.90 29.09 -34.81
N PHE A 51 19.93 30.36 -34.43
CA PHE A 51 19.15 30.86 -33.29
C PHE A 51 17.64 30.69 -33.50
N ALA A 52 17.12 30.98 -34.68
CA ALA A 52 15.73 30.73 -35.02
C ALA A 52 15.35 29.25 -34.89
N SER A 53 16.21 28.33 -35.34
CA SER A 53 16.00 26.89 -35.18
C SER A 53 15.90 26.49 -33.70
N ILE A 54 16.82 26.96 -32.85
CA ILE A 54 16.81 26.70 -31.41
C ILE A 54 15.53 27.25 -30.76
N LEU A 55 15.15 28.49 -31.07
CA LEU A 55 13.95 29.11 -30.54
C LEU A 55 12.67 28.39 -30.98
N THR A 56 12.63 27.92 -32.23
CA THR A 56 11.51 27.11 -32.74
C THR A 56 11.43 25.77 -32.01
N ALA A 57 12.56 25.13 -31.70
CA ALA A 57 12.59 23.91 -30.90
C ALA A 57 12.06 24.14 -29.47
N ILE A 58 12.45 25.26 -28.84
CA ILE A 58 11.94 25.67 -27.52
C ILE A 58 10.43 25.93 -27.58
N ALA A 59 9.95 26.66 -28.59
CA ALA A 59 8.51 26.89 -28.80
C ALA A 59 7.75 25.56 -28.96
N GLY A 60 8.30 24.62 -29.76
CA GLY A 60 7.74 23.29 -29.94
C GLY A 60 7.67 22.47 -28.66
N PHE A 61 8.67 22.60 -27.77
CA PHE A 61 8.65 21.99 -26.45
C PHE A 61 7.49 22.51 -25.59
N PHE A 62 7.31 23.83 -25.50
CA PHE A 62 6.20 24.41 -24.73
C PHE A 62 4.83 24.04 -25.29
N VAL A 63 4.66 24.07 -26.62
CA VAL A 63 3.41 23.63 -27.26
C VAL A 63 3.10 22.18 -26.92
N LYS A 64 4.13 21.30 -26.93
CA LYS A 64 3.97 19.90 -26.56
C LYS A 64 3.59 19.74 -25.08
N GLU A 65 4.26 20.46 -24.19
CA GLU A 65 3.98 20.40 -22.75
C GLU A 65 2.56 20.87 -22.43
N ASP A 66 2.13 22.01 -22.99
CA ASP A 66 0.77 22.55 -22.82
C ASP A 66 -0.29 21.63 -23.46
N TRP A 67 0.03 21.01 -24.59
CA TRP A 67 -0.83 20.02 -25.23
C TRP A 67 -1.00 18.76 -24.38
N ASP A 68 0.10 18.22 -23.84
CA ASP A 68 0.08 17.09 -22.91
C ASP A 68 -0.69 17.45 -21.64
N ARG A 69 -0.58 18.70 -21.15
CA ARG A 69 -1.34 19.19 -20.00
C ARG A 69 -2.85 19.22 -20.27
N VAL A 70 -3.27 19.77 -21.41
CA VAL A 70 -4.68 19.87 -21.78
C VAL A 70 -5.31 18.49 -22.05
N GLN A 71 -4.54 17.53 -22.55
CA GLN A 71 -5.03 16.15 -22.72
C GLN A 71 -5.12 15.37 -21.40
N GLY A 72 -4.73 15.96 -20.26
CA GLY A 72 -4.61 15.23 -19.00
C GLY A 72 -3.54 14.14 -19.06
N ASN A 73 -2.57 14.32 -19.96
CA ASN A 73 -1.43 13.44 -20.20
C ASN A 73 -0.20 13.86 -19.39
N THR A 74 -0.37 14.77 -18.42
CA THR A 74 0.68 15.09 -17.45
C THR A 74 1.14 13.80 -16.77
N MET A 75 2.45 13.69 -16.54
CA MET A 75 3.03 12.53 -15.88
C MET A 75 2.36 12.25 -14.53
N LEU A 76 2.02 13.32 -13.80
CA LEU A 76 1.28 13.28 -12.54
C LEU A 76 -0.12 12.66 -12.70
N GLU A 77 -0.91 13.09 -13.68
CA GLU A 77 -2.23 12.50 -13.92
C GLU A 77 -2.16 11.05 -14.39
N LYS A 78 -1.18 10.71 -15.23
CA LYS A 78 -0.97 9.32 -15.68
C LYS A 78 -0.62 8.41 -14.51
N LYS A 79 0.29 8.84 -13.64
CA LYS A 79 0.66 8.09 -12.42
C LYS A 79 -0.48 8.04 -11.41
N GLY A 80 -1.22 9.14 -11.23
CA GLY A 80 -2.43 9.15 -10.40
C GLY A 80 -3.50 8.17 -10.89
N ARG A 81 -3.76 8.11 -12.21
CA ARG A 81 -4.67 7.11 -12.79
C ARG A 81 -4.15 5.68 -12.64
N SER A 82 -2.83 5.48 -12.77
CA SER A 82 -2.19 4.17 -12.52
C SER A 82 -2.40 3.72 -11.07
N ALA A 83 -2.11 4.60 -10.12
CA ALA A 83 -2.30 4.38 -8.70
C ALA A 83 -3.76 4.03 -8.36
N ILE A 84 -4.75 4.75 -8.91
CA ILE A 84 -6.17 4.45 -8.72
C ILE A 84 -6.52 3.04 -9.25
N ARG A 85 -6.05 2.67 -10.44
CA ARG A 85 -6.29 1.32 -10.98
C ARG A 85 -5.66 0.24 -10.10
N ASN A 86 -4.48 0.52 -9.56
CA ASN A 86 -3.79 -0.42 -8.69
C ASN A 86 -4.54 -0.60 -7.35
N LEU A 87 -5.01 0.49 -6.74
CA LEU A 87 -5.88 0.43 -5.56
C LEU A 87 -7.14 -0.39 -5.82
N GLY A 88 -7.78 -0.22 -6.97
CA GLY A 88 -8.93 -1.04 -7.37
C GLY A 88 -8.59 -2.52 -7.53
N SER A 89 -7.40 -2.85 -8.06
CA SER A 89 -6.90 -4.23 -8.15
C SER A 89 -6.70 -4.84 -6.76
N ILE A 90 -6.08 -4.10 -5.84
CA ILE A 90 -5.86 -4.52 -4.45
C ILE A 90 -7.20 -4.75 -3.74
N GLU A 91 -8.16 -3.84 -3.90
CA GLU A 91 -9.50 -3.97 -3.33
C GLU A 91 -10.19 -5.27 -3.79
N GLN A 92 -10.15 -5.57 -5.08
CA GLN A 92 -10.72 -6.82 -5.63
C GLN A 92 -10.05 -8.07 -5.04
N GLN A 93 -8.73 -8.05 -4.88
CA GLN A 93 -8.01 -9.18 -4.29
C GLN A 93 -8.33 -9.35 -2.80
N ILE A 94 -8.47 -8.27 -2.04
CA ILE A 94 -8.94 -8.33 -0.64
C ILE A 94 -10.34 -8.92 -0.54
N ILE A 95 -11.26 -8.54 -1.45
CA ILE A 95 -12.61 -9.11 -1.50
C ILE A 95 -12.55 -10.62 -1.78
N GLN A 96 -11.71 -11.05 -2.72
CA GLN A 96 -11.50 -12.47 -3.02
C GLN A 96 -10.96 -13.23 -1.81
N ILE A 97 -9.91 -12.72 -1.17
CA ILE A 97 -9.33 -13.30 0.06
C ILE A 97 -10.40 -13.41 1.15
N ARG A 98 -11.21 -12.36 1.36
CA ARG A 98 -12.28 -12.36 2.37
C ARG A 98 -13.36 -13.42 2.07
N ASN A 99 -13.80 -13.53 0.83
CA ASN A 99 -14.78 -14.53 0.43
C ASN A 99 -14.21 -15.94 0.61
N TRP A 100 -12.93 -16.10 0.32
CA TRP A 100 -12.23 -17.35 0.49
C TRP A 100 -12.10 -17.73 1.97
N ILE A 101 -11.69 -16.81 2.85
CA ILE A 101 -11.67 -17.01 4.32
C ILE A 101 -13.07 -17.40 4.85
N LYS A 102 -14.14 -16.80 4.34
CA LYS A 102 -15.51 -17.18 4.73
C LYS A 102 -15.85 -18.62 4.34
N ASN A 103 -15.43 -19.05 3.16
CA ASN A 103 -15.59 -20.45 2.72
C ASN A 103 -14.74 -21.41 3.56
N PHE A 104 -13.60 -20.93 4.06
CA PHE A 104 -12.68 -21.66 4.93
C PHE A 104 -13.25 -21.97 6.30
N LEU A 105 -13.84 -20.97 6.95
CA LEU A 105 -14.48 -21.14 8.25
C LEU A 105 -15.69 -22.09 8.20
N GLY A 106 -16.22 -22.38 7.01
CA GLY A 106 -17.31 -23.34 6.79
C GLY A 106 -16.85 -24.77 6.45
N SER A 107 -15.56 -25.01 6.19
CA SER A 107 -15.06 -26.33 5.80
C SER A 107 -14.50 -27.10 7.01
N LYS A 108 -14.79 -28.41 7.09
CA LYS A 108 -14.34 -29.25 8.21
C LYS A 108 -12.89 -29.75 8.08
N ASN A 109 -12.30 -29.70 6.88
CA ASN A 109 -10.95 -30.16 6.60
C ASN A 109 -10.26 -29.17 5.67
N ILE A 110 -9.28 -28.44 6.19
CA ILE A 110 -8.42 -27.55 5.41
C ILE A 110 -7.33 -28.40 4.77
N THR A 111 -7.21 -28.35 3.45
CA THR A 111 -6.14 -29.03 2.72
C THR A 111 -4.91 -28.13 2.53
N GLU A 112 -3.73 -28.73 2.40
CA GLU A 112 -2.49 -27.98 2.14
C GLU A 112 -2.55 -27.21 0.80
N ARG A 113 -3.24 -27.77 -0.21
CA ARG A 113 -3.47 -27.13 -1.51
C ARG A 113 -4.21 -25.80 -1.37
N GLU A 114 -5.21 -25.79 -0.50
CA GLU A 114 -6.01 -24.61 -0.22
C GLU A 114 -5.17 -23.51 0.45
N LEU A 115 -4.37 -23.84 1.47
CA LEU A 115 -3.46 -22.88 2.12
C LEU A 115 -2.46 -22.27 1.12
N LYS A 116 -1.93 -23.07 0.19
CA LYS A 116 -1.06 -22.59 -0.91
C LYS A 116 -1.77 -21.61 -1.85
N GLU A 117 -3.07 -21.78 -2.06
CA GLU A 117 -3.84 -20.85 -2.90
C GLU A 117 -4.03 -19.49 -2.20
N ILE A 118 -4.27 -19.47 -0.89
CA ILE A 118 -4.25 -18.20 -0.11
C ILE A 118 -2.91 -17.52 -0.25
N ASP A 119 -1.83 -18.27 -0.03
CA ASP A 119 -0.47 -17.74 -0.06
C ASP A 119 -0.16 -17.10 -1.43
N ARG A 120 -0.62 -17.74 -2.52
CA ARG A 120 -0.54 -17.18 -3.87
C ARG A 120 -1.32 -15.87 -4.02
N HIS A 121 -2.54 -15.79 -3.50
CA HIS A 121 -3.34 -14.56 -3.54
C HIS A 121 -2.72 -13.43 -2.71
N LEU A 122 -2.19 -13.75 -1.53
CA LEU A 122 -1.46 -12.80 -0.68
C LEU A 122 -0.21 -12.29 -1.37
N THR A 123 0.58 -13.18 -1.98
CA THR A 123 1.78 -12.81 -2.74
C THR A 123 1.43 -11.89 -3.93
N THR A 124 0.34 -12.20 -4.64
CA THR A 124 -0.13 -11.35 -5.75
C THR A 124 -0.57 -9.97 -5.25
N THR A 125 -1.24 -9.93 -4.09
CA THR A 125 -1.67 -8.67 -3.45
C THR A 125 -0.47 -7.85 -3.01
N GLN A 126 0.55 -8.49 -2.43
CA GLN A 126 1.81 -7.85 -2.06
C GLN A 126 2.52 -7.24 -3.26
N MET A 127 2.59 -7.96 -4.39
CA MET A 127 3.20 -7.45 -5.62
C MET A 127 2.47 -6.21 -6.15
N ASN A 128 1.14 -6.22 -6.12
CA ASN A 128 0.33 -5.08 -6.53
C ASN A 128 0.52 -3.87 -5.60
N ILE A 129 0.53 -4.10 -4.28
CA ILE A 129 0.81 -3.04 -3.29
C ILE A 129 2.19 -2.42 -3.54
N LYS A 130 3.22 -3.25 -3.75
CA LYS A 130 4.58 -2.77 -4.01
C LYS A 130 4.63 -1.94 -5.29
N SER A 131 4.03 -2.41 -6.38
CA SER A 131 3.95 -1.67 -7.64
C SER A 131 3.21 -0.34 -7.47
N GLY A 132 2.19 -0.28 -6.62
CA GLY A 132 1.44 0.95 -6.37
C GLY A 132 2.24 1.93 -5.53
N LEU A 133 3.00 1.41 -4.57
CA LEU A 133 3.90 2.21 -3.73
C LEU A 133 5.03 2.83 -4.58
N GLU A 134 5.58 2.11 -5.55
CA GLU A 134 6.54 2.65 -6.52
C GLU A 134 5.93 3.82 -7.34
N ASP A 135 4.71 3.65 -7.85
CA ASP A 135 3.97 4.71 -8.55
C ASP A 135 3.77 5.97 -7.67
N TRP A 136 3.54 5.78 -6.36
CA TRP A 136 3.37 6.88 -5.40
C TRP A 136 4.69 7.52 -4.98
N ILE A 137 5.78 6.76 -4.82
CA ILE A 137 7.12 7.28 -4.52
C ILE A 137 7.58 8.23 -5.61
N ASP A 138 7.28 7.87 -6.86
CA ASP A 138 7.57 8.69 -8.02
C ASP A 138 6.81 10.03 -8.03
N ILE A 139 5.66 10.10 -7.37
CA ILE A 139 4.87 11.34 -7.20
C ILE A 139 5.32 12.09 -5.93
N VAL A 140 5.59 11.37 -4.85
CA VAL A 140 5.93 11.90 -3.52
C VAL A 140 7.22 11.23 -3.03
N PRO A 141 8.40 11.79 -3.35
CA PRO A 141 9.70 11.17 -3.06
C PRO A 141 9.96 10.95 -1.57
N GLU A 142 9.30 11.71 -0.70
CA GLU A 142 9.38 11.57 0.76
C GLU A 142 8.92 10.19 1.24
N LEU A 143 8.05 9.51 0.48
CA LEU A 143 7.60 8.15 0.77
C LEU A 143 8.74 7.13 0.70
N LYS A 144 9.77 7.36 -0.12
CA LYS A 144 10.93 6.47 -0.24
C LYS A 144 11.69 6.34 1.09
N LYS A 145 11.89 7.47 1.79
CA LYS A 145 12.56 7.47 3.10
C LYS A 145 11.74 6.70 4.15
N LYS A 146 10.42 6.80 4.08
CA LYS A 146 9.50 6.05 4.96
C LYS A 146 9.52 4.56 4.64
N GLU A 147 9.60 4.17 3.37
CA GLU A 147 9.74 2.78 2.93
C GLU A 147 11.06 2.17 3.42
N GLU A 148 12.19 2.86 3.23
CA GLU A 148 13.50 2.40 3.72
C GLU A 148 13.51 2.24 5.24
N PHE A 149 12.86 3.17 5.97
CA PHE A 149 12.69 3.07 7.41
C PHE A 149 11.80 1.87 7.80
N ALA A 150 10.65 1.70 7.13
CA ALA A 150 9.76 0.56 7.35
C ALA A 150 10.46 -0.78 7.10
N LYS A 151 11.28 -0.88 6.06
CA LYS A 151 12.03 -2.08 5.72
C LYS A 151 13.05 -2.44 6.80
N LYS A 152 13.85 -1.48 7.26
CA LYS A 152 14.79 -1.70 8.37
C LYS A 152 14.08 -2.12 9.65
N TYR A 153 12.92 -1.53 9.89
CA TYR A 153 12.08 -1.86 11.03
C TYR A 153 11.56 -3.29 10.97
N GLN A 154 11.06 -3.70 9.81
CA GLN A 154 10.59 -5.05 9.52
C GLN A 154 11.72 -6.08 9.64
N GLU A 155 12.90 -5.82 9.08
CA GLU A 155 14.09 -6.67 9.21
C GLU A 155 14.49 -6.86 10.69
N THR A 156 14.42 -5.79 11.48
CA THR A 156 14.70 -5.84 12.93
C THR A 156 13.67 -6.69 13.67
N LEU A 157 12.39 -6.57 13.31
CA LEU A 157 11.32 -7.34 13.91
C LEU A 157 11.44 -8.83 13.57
N GLU A 158 11.75 -9.17 12.32
CA GLU A 158 11.96 -10.54 11.86
C GLU A 158 13.18 -11.18 12.55
N ALA A 159 14.31 -10.46 12.64
CA ALA A 159 15.49 -10.95 13.35
C ALA A 159 15.20 -11.24 14.84
N ASN A 160 14.45 -10.36 15.51
CA ASN A 160 14.05 -10.57 16.89
C ASN A 160 13.10 -11.77 17.07
N MET A 161 12.16 -11.99 16.15
CA MET A 161 11.29 -13.18 16.20
C MET A 161 12.08 -14.46 15.95
N GLU A 162 13.02 -14.46 15.02
CA GLU A 162 13.86 -15.64 14.75
C GLU A 162 14.74 -15.98 15.95
N GLU A 163 15.34 -14.97 16.60
CA GLU A 163 16.11 -15.15 17.83
C GLU A 163 15.24 -15.72 18.95
N LEU A 164 14.01 -15.20 19.10
CA LEU A 164 13.05 -15.68 20.10
C LEU A 164 12.71 -17.17 19.87
N LEU A 165 12.36 -17.55 18.64
CA LEU A 165 12.05 -18.95 18.28
C LEU A 165 13.25 -19.88 18.52
N LYS A 166 14.48 -19.43 18.21
CA LYS A 166 15.70 -20.19 18.50
C LYS A 166 15.88 -20.40 20.01
N LYS A 167 15.65 -19.36 20.81
CA LYS A 167 15.80 -19.42 22.27
C LYS A 167 14.72 -20.27 22.94
N GLU A 168 13.48 -20.23 22.44
CA GLU A 168 12.43 -21.15 22.87
C GLU A 168 12.76 -22.60 22.54
N ALA A 169 13.27 -22.87 21.33
CA ALA A 169 13.71 -24.21 20.93
C ALA A 169 14.91 -24.71 21.76
N GLU A 170 15.83 -23.84 22.14
CA GLU A 170 16.93 -24.15 23.08
C GLU A 170 16.40 -24.50 24.47
N LEU A 171 15.41 -23.74 24.97
CA LEU A 171 14.80 -23.97 26.28
C LEU A 171 14.07 -25.32 26.32
N LEU A 172 13.39 -25.72 25.24
CA LEU A 172 12.75 -27.04 25.12
C LEU A 172 13.75 -28.20 25.09
N LYS A 173 14.99 -27.97 24.64
CA LYS A 173 16.05 -28.99 24.59
C LYS A 173 16.82 -29.10 25.91
N ILE A 174 16.85 -28.03 26.70
CA ILE A 174 17.45 -28.02 28.03
C ILE A 174 16.43 -28.65 29.00
N GLY A 175 16.60 -29.95 29.28
CA GLY A 175 15.86 -30.62 30.35
C GLY A 175 16.13 -30.01 31.73
N GLU A 176 15.55 -30.58 32.80
CA GLU A 176 15.66 -30.07 34.19
C GLU A 176 17.10 -30.01 34.76
N THR A 177 18.09 -30.52 34.03
CA THR A 177 19.47 -30.72 34.46
C THR A 177 20.29 -29.43 34.61
N ASN A 178 19.86 -28.29 34.06
CA ASN A 178 20.62 -27.03 34.19
C ASN A 178 19.72 -25.82 34.51
N LYS A 179 19.30 -25.73 35.78
CA LYS A 179 18.37 -24.70 36.30
C LYS A 179 18.85 -23.27 36.08
N GLU A 180 20.16 -23.04 36.14
CA GLU A 180 20.75 -21.69 36.04
C GLU A 180 20.72 -21.16 34.61
N LEU A 181 21.03 -22.02 33.63
CA LEU A 181 20.88 -21.74 32.19
C LEU A 181 19.42 -21.52 31.81
N LYS A 182 18.49 -22.32 32.36
CA LYS A 182 17.05 -22.16 32.13
C LYS A 182 16.54 -20.80 32.60
N VAL A 183 16.93 -20.36 33.80
CA VAL A 183 16.55 -19.04 34.34
C VAL A 183 17.11 -17.89 33.49
N GLN A 184 18.33 -18.02 32.95
CA GLN A 184 18.91 -17.01 32.05
C GLN A 184 18.17 -16.94 30.70
N LEU A 185 17.83 -18.10 30.12
CA LEU A 185 17.07 -18.19 28.87
C LEU A 185 15.65 -17.64 29.03
N GLU A 186 14.94 -17.96 30.11
CA GLU A 186 13.61 -17.41 30.39
C GLU A 186 13.63 -15.88 30.54
N LYS A 187 14.66 -15.32 31.20
CA LYS A 187 14.85 -13.86 31.28
C LYS A 187 15.07 -13.25 29.89
N ARG A 188 15.87 -13.91 29.05
CA ARG A 188 16.16 -13.41 27.70
C ARG A 188 14.96 -13.49 26.77
N ILE A 189 14.16 -14.56 26.86
CA ILE A 189 12.89 -14.69 26.14
C ILE A 189 11.93 -13.58 26.54
N LYS A 190 11.73 -13.35 27.85
CA LYS A 190 10.88 -12.24 28.32
C LYS A 190 11.35 -10.86 27.83
N GLU A 191 12.65 -10.64 27.77
CA GLU A 191 13.21 -9.40 27.23
C GLU A 191 12.94 -9.26 25.73
N LEU A 192 13.13 -10.33 24.96
CA LEU A 192 12.84 -10.38 23.52
C LEU A 192 11.34 -10.23 23.23
N GLU A 193 10.47 -10.88 23.99
CA GLU A 193 9.01 -10.72 23.93
C GLU A 193 8.62 -9.26 24.16
N LYS A 194 9.19 -8.63 25.20
CA LYS A 194 8.94 -7.22 25.50
C LYS A 194 9.40 -6.32 24.36
N ARG A 195 10.58 -6.55 23.78
CA ARG A 195 11.08 -5.80 22.62
C ARG A 195 10.20 -6.01 21.38
N VAL A 196 9.76 -7.23 21.10
CA VAL A 196 8.85 -7.53 19.99
C VAL A 196 7.50 -6.83 20.20
N GLN A 197 7.00 -6.80 21.42
CA GLN A 197 5.74 -6.15 21.75
C GLN A 197 5.85 -4.61 21.67
N GLU A 198 6.93 -4.04 22.16
CA GLU A 198 7.26 -2.61 22.00
C GLU A 198 7.33 -2.26 20.51
N LEU A 199 8.09 -3.04 19.72
CA LEU A 199 8.21 -2.82 18.28
C LEU A 199 6.86 -2.97 17.55
N LYS A 200 6.00 -3.92 17.94
CA LYS A 200 4.65 -4.03 17.35
C LYS A 200 3.77 -2.83 17.70
N SER A 201 3.86 -2.34 18.94
CA SER A 201 3.08 -1.18 19.39
C SER A 201 3.53 0.11 18.69
N GLU A 202 4.84 0.32 18.55
CA GLU A 202 5.42 1.43 17.80
C GLU A 202 5.07 1.35 16.31
N GLN A 203 5.06 0.15 15.71
CA GLN A 203 4.61 -0.03 14.32
C GLN A 203 3.18 0.45 14.11
N SER A 204 2.27 0.13 15.04
CA SER A 204 0.87 0.56 14.97
C SER A 204 0.71 2.08 15.10
N ASN A 205 1.57 2.72 15.90
CA ASN A 205 1.54 4.17 16.14
C ASN A 205 2.25 4.99 15.05
N VAL A 206 3.33 4.46 14.45
CA VAL A 206 4.14 5.15 13.44
C VAL A 206 3.56 5.00 12.04
N PHE A 207 2.97 3.84 11.73
CA PHE A 207 2.55 3.51 10.36
C PHE A 207 1.05 3.45 10.14
N GLY A 208 0.20 3.64 11.16
CA GLY A 208 -1.25 3.68 11.00
C GLY A 208 -1.81 2.52 10.16
N GLY A 209 -1.26 1.31 10.33
CA GLY A 209 -1.70 0.10 9.63
C GLY A 209 -1.34 -0.04 8.15
N LEU A 210 -0.47 0.80 7.57
CA LEU A 210 -0.25 0.86 6.12
C LEU A 210 0.81 -0.07 5.53
N MET A 211 1.51 -0.89 6.32
CA MET A 211 2.53 -1.81 5.78
C MET A 211 2.07 -3.27 5.89
N PRO A 212 1.79 -3.95 4.77
CA PRO A 212 1.62 -5.40 4.78
C PRO A 212 2.96 -6.04 5.14
N SER A 213 2.96 -6.86 6.18
CA SER A 213 4.14 -7.65 6.54
C SER A 213 4.54 -8.54 5.37
N THR A 214 5.80 -8.44 4.93
CA THR A 214 6.37 -9.17 3.78
C THR A 214 7.06 -10.48 4.18
N SER A 215 6.81 -11.02 5.38
CA SER A 215 7.44 -12.27 5.80
C SER A 215 6.67 -13.50 5.29
N PRO A 216 7.33 -14.43 4.54
CA PRO A 216 6.78 -15.75 4.24
C PRO A 216 6.65 -16.65 5.47
N TYR A 217 7.13 -16.20 6.65
CA TYR A 217 6.88 -16.83 7.94
C TYR A 217 5.74 -16.13 8.70
N SER A 218 4.61 -15.90 8.03
CA SER A 218 3.39 -15.54 8.74
C SER A 218 2.75 -16.81 9.31
N PHE A 219 3.41 -17.38 10.34
CA PHE A 219 2.75 -18.34 11.21
C PHE A 219 1.61 -17.64 11.93
N VAL A 220 0.48 -18.36 11.97
CA VAL A 220 -0.73 -18.04 12.73
C VAL A 220 -0.35 -17.56 14.13
N THR A 221 -0.43 -16.25 14.36
CA THR A 221 -0.44 -15.71 15.72
C THR A 221 -1.87 -15.83 16.24
N ILE A 222 -2.19 -16.99 16.81
CA ILE A 222 -3.25 -17.08 17.81
C ILE A 222 -2.75 -16.28 19.01
N SER A 223 -3.00 -14.97 19.03
CA SER A 223 -2.84 -14.20 20.27
C SER A 223 -4.04 -14.50 21.16
N PRO A 224 -3.85 -15.04 22.37
CA PRO A 224 -4.88 -15.04 23.36
C PRO A 224 -5.02 -13.60 23.88
N SER A 225 -6.25 -13.08 23.80
CA SER A 225 -6.76 -12.02 24.66
C SER A 225 -6.16 -10.62 24.50
N GLY A 226 -6.97 -9.71 23.94
CA GLY A 226 -6.96 -8.30 24.38
C GLY A 226 -7.22 -7.27 23.29
N SER A 227 -8.42 -6.68 23.33
CA SER A 227 -8.84 -5.43 22.66
C SER A 227 -8.95 -5.51 21.14
N GLY A 228 -10.08 -5.34 20.47
CA GLY A 228 -11.40 -4.82 20.79
C GLY A 228 -12.06 -4.53 19.42
N THR A 229 -13.39 -4.57 19.36
CA THR A 229 -14.23 -4.11 18.23
C THR A 229 -14.53 -5.03 17.02
N LEU A 230 -14.56 -6.36 17.18
CA LEU A 230 -15.30 -7.23 16.23
C LEU A 230 -16.18 -8.32 16.88
N SER A 231 -16.22 -8.39 18.21
CA SER A 231 -16.86 -9.50 18.94
C SER A 231 -18.39 -9.47 18.98
N ASN A 232 -19.05 -8.41 18.50
CA ASN A 232 -20.51 -8.27 18.56
C ASN A 232 -21.24 -8.80 17.31
N LEU A 233 -20.52 -9.35 16.32
CA LEU A 233 -21.12 -9.86 15.08
C LEU A 233 -20.99 -11.37 14.89
N LEU A 234 -20.30 -12.07 15.81
CA LEU A 234 -20.15 -13.51 15.74
C LEU A 234 -21.20 -14.21 16.61
N PRO A 235 -22.03 -15.09 16.02
CA PRO A 235 -22.96 -15.90 16.79
C PRO A 235 -22.21 -16.77 17.81
N LYS A 236 -22.56 -16.70 19.10
CA LYS A 236 -22.01 -17.59 20.12
C LYS A 236 -22.79 -18.89 20.15
N THR A 237 -22.10 -20.03 20.29
CA THR A 237 -22.72 -21.35 20.49
C THR A 237 -22.73 -21.70 21.97
N CYS A 238 -23.88 -22.13 22.48
CA CYS A 238 -24.02 -22.57 23.86
C CYS A 238 -23.24 -23.86 24.12
N SER A 239 -22.38 -23.88 25.14
CA SER A 239 -21.63 -25.07 25.56
C SER A 239 -22.53 -26.21 26.08
N ILE A 240 -23.74 -25.90 26.56
CA ILE A 240 -24.66 -26.89 27.16
C ILE A 240 -25.64 -27.48 26.14
N CYS A 241 -26.16 -26.67 25.21
CA CYS A 241 -27.23 -27.12 24.30
C CYS A 241 -26.88 -26.96 22.82
N GLY A 242 -25.70 -26.44 22.47
CA GLY A 242 -25.26 -26.24 21.10
C GLY A 242 -26.02 -25.15 20.32
N LYS A 243 -27.05 -24.52 20.92
CA LYS A 243 -27.83 -23.47 20.25
C LYS A 243 -26.99 -22.22 20.03
N VAL A 244 -27.12 -21.65 18.84
CA VAL A 244 -26.55 -20.36 18.48
C VAL A 244 -27.42 -19.24 19.05
N TYR A 245 -26.82 -18.30 19.78
CA TYR A 245 -27.52 -17.13 20.34
C TYR A 245 -26.72 -15.84 20.13
N LYS A 246 -27.45 -14.72 20.12
CA LYS A 246 -26.86 -13.37 20.13
C LYS A 246 -26.95 -12.82 21.54
N ASP A 247 -25.85 -12.26 22.02
CA ASP A 247 -25.75 -11.68 23.36
C ASP A 247 -26.32 -10.26 23.29
N ASP A 248 -27.62 -10.13 23.58
CA ASP A 248 -28.26 -8.82 23.62
C ASP A 248 -27.89 -8.15 24.96
N ASN A 249 -26.87 -7.30 24.91
CA ASN A 249 -26.52 -6.29 25.91
C ASN A 249 -26.16 -6.80 27.33
N SER A 250 -24.90 -7.19 27.54
CA SER A 250 -24.21 -6.88 28.81
C SER A 250 -22.69 -6.80 28.61
N PRO A 251 -21.99 -5.82 29.22
CA PRO A 251 -20.53 -5.72 29.17
C PRO A 251 -19.84 -6.59 30.24
N THR A 252 -20.55 -7.55 30.83
CA THR A 252 -19.93 -8.46 31.81
C THR A 252 -19.30 -9.65 31.09
N ILE A 253 -17.97 -9.77 31.23
CA ILE A 253 -17.18 -10.93 30.84
C ILE A 253 -17.64 -12.11 31.70
N SER A 254 -18.69 -12.79 31.25
CA SER A 254 -19.16 -14.03 31.85
C SER A 254 -18.32 -15.17 31.27
N LEU A 255 -17.47 -15.79 32.09
CA LEU A 255 -16.54 -16.87 31.70
C LEU A 255 -17.21 -18.14 31.15
N ASN A 256 -18.55 -18.20 31.15
CA ASN A 256 -19.31 -19.37 30.76
C ASN A 256 -20.19 -19.02 29.54
N ASP A 257 -19.86 -19.57 28.37
CA ASP A 257 -20.62 -19.45 27.10
C ASP A 257 -21.94 -20.24 27.14
N VAL A 258 -22.83 -19.87 28.07
CA VAL A 258 -24.12 -20.54 28.30
C VAL A 258 -25.26 -19.63 27.86
N CYS A 259 -26.14 -20.13 26.99
CA CYS A 259 -27.27 -19.36 26.47
C CYS A 259 -28.27 -18.95 27.58
N PRO A 260 -29.07 -17.91 27.37
CA PRO A 260 -30.03 -17.41 28.36
C PRO A 260 -31.02 -18.47 28.86
N GLU A 261 -31.42 -19.41 28.00
CA GLU A 261 -32.33 -20.50 28.38
C GLU A 261 -31.67 -21.51 29.33
N CYS A 262 -30.42 -21.90 29.05
CA CYS A 262 -29.67 -22.80 29.92
C CYS A 262 -29.25 -22.11 31.23
N LYS A 263 -29.02 -20.79 31.20
CA LYS A 263 -28.73 -19.99 32.40
C LYS A 263 -29.93 -19.83 33.33
N ARG A 264 -31.16 -19.98 32.83
CA ARG A 264 -32.39 -19.99 33.64
C ARG A 264 -32.64 -21.35 34.29
N ARG A 265 -32.38 -22.45 33.59
CA ARG A 265 -32.57 -23.82 34.13
C ARG A 265 -31.64 -24.23 35.28
N GLY A 266 -30.50 -23.56 35.45
CA GLY A 266 -29.59 -23.81 36.57
C GLY A 266 -29.88 -22.97 37.82
N ARG A 267 -31.00 -22.24 37.84
CA ARG A 267 -31.38 -21.33 38.93
C ARG A 267 -32.67 -21.75 39.66
N ASP A 268 -33.22 -22.91 39.30
CA ASP A 268 -34.27 -23.65 40.00
C ASP A 268 -33.65 -24.91 40.63
#